data_AF-A0A3S3QEP0-F1
#
_entry.id   AF-A0A3S3QEP0-F1
#
_cell.length_a   1.000
_cell.length_b   1.000
_cell.length_c   1.000
_cell.angle_alpha   90.00
_cell.angle_beta   90.00
_cell.angle_gamma   90.00
#
_symmetry.space_group_name_H-M   'P 1'
#
loop_
_entity.id
_entity.type
_entity.pdbx_description
1 polymer ?
#
loop_
_entity_poly.entity_id
_entity_poly.type
_entity_poly.pdbx_seq_one_letter_code
_entity_poly.pdbx_strand_id
1 'polypeptide(L)'
;MTASSTTFAVDNVTPNTSLLPTCKPLEAIQSQFNKLDTISPGNSAHCRVETCWDNTLDCVAKISCHPLIAAAHLAFSEHRPLVLSPDVIWVTIVQGLARHIHLNPEKYRSLLVQHEGRRKLQIEVREIDWSKVVTGLVSLLCQETGGMAKRFVCDFSTTGPVERMVSEIALLDMFQPYFTYKVLVICGIPFVTLEGTKADWQKLRKKVDLLAPFGLDWWLRELRPICDQFIRAAAGNVDQNHWCRIYKIRKAYGTEVINGWIGKLFPYIKDGNDGVYSRWNDLLNPKVEAEIRKLEKEERLIGQETVMRFGVPGICIDSLPCGLSRVPLLLEYLDGSKEAMEFLAGSIAVTQDKETAALRPVLGWAACEAAPIEQAMIRLADHKVKTTEIPLSIEVLKEFDLYYIPTDMLRCYNEVSEGVIFDKNRVPLYKLLPIDKWKHQKWKSDQSGLMTSNNLRFAVLRDGTELVIRLYCPEKKHTDAVFVGCTVNGSSVHDIGYKIAKSFTDFLFHALDGGSKPYFRRRGFVSLNSDASPKGI
;
A
#
# COMPACT_ATOMS: atom_id res chain seq x y z
N MET A 1 19.54 -12.42 26.64
CA MET A 1 18.93 -11.82 27.85
C MET A 1 17.43 -11.79 27.62
N THR A 2 16.61 -12.21 28.58
CA THR A 2 15.16 -12.01 28.51
C THR A 2 14.86 -10.52 28.63
N ALA A 3 14.08 -9.97 27.69
CA ALA A 3 13.62 -8.59 27.80
C ALA A 3 12.66 -8.46 28.98
N SER A 4 12.71 -7.33 29.69
CA SER A 4 11.70 -7.01 30.70
C SER A 4 10.33 -6.87 30.01
N SER A 5 9.29 -7.45 30.61
CA SER A 5 7.92 -7.37 30.12
C SER A 5 6.92 -7.32 31.26
N THR A 6 5.67 -7.02 30.97
CA THR A 6 4.55 -7.05 31.94
C THR A 6 3.27 -7.47 31.23
N THR A 7 2.69 -8.58 31.66
CA THR A 7 1.44 -9.14 31.10
C THR A 7 0.27 -8.93 32.05
N PHE A 8 -0.89 -8.57 31.51
CA PHE A 8 -2.12 -8.39 32.27
C PHE A 8 -3.36 -8.82 31.48
N ALA A 9 -4.40 -9.26 32.18
CA ALA A 9 -5.70 -9.56 31.59
C ALA A 9 -6.40 -8.29 31.12
N VAL A 10 -7.21 -8.39 30.06
CA VAL A 10 -7.98 -7.27 29.51
C VAL A 10 -9.47 -7.62 29.40
N ASP A 11 -9.86 -8.53 28.51
CA ASP A 11 -11.24 -9.01 28.40
C ASP A 11 -11.36 -10.43 28.98
N ASN A 12 -12.48 -10.72 29.65
CA ASN A 12 -12.72 -12.04 30.27
C ASN A 12 -13.18 -13.07 29.21
N VAL A 13 -12.27 -13.45 28.32
CA VAL A 13 -12.48 -14.44 27.25
C VAL A 13 -11.41 -15.54 27.31
N THR A 14 -11.76 -16.75 26.87
CA THR A 14 -10.82 -17.88 26.84
C THR A 14 -9.78 -17.68 25.74
N PRO A 15 -8.46 -17.75 26.01
CA PRO A 15 -7.45 -17.59 24.98
C PRO A 15 -7.49 -18.69 23.92
N ASN A 16 -7.45 -18.29 22.65
CA ASN A 16 -7.31 -19.20 21.51
C ASN A 16 -5.84 -19.51 21.26
N THR A 17 -5.47 -20.78 21.44
CA THR A 17 -4.10 -21.29 21.26
C THR A 17 -3.83 -21.92 19.90
N SER A 18 -4.82 -21.96 18.99
CA SER A 18 -4.62 -22.50 17.63
C SER A 18 -3.70 -21.58 16.81
N LEU A 19 -2.65 -22.12 16.18
CA LEU A 19 -1.71 -21.29 15.41
C LEU A 19 -2.31 -20.88 14.05
N LEU A 20 -2.21 -19.59 13.72
CA LEU A 20 -2.58 -19.05 12.41
C LEU A 20 -1.64 -19.56 11.30
N PRO A 21 -2.08 -19.61 10.03
CA PRO A 21 -1.20 -19.83 8.90
C PRO A 21 -0.10 -18.77 8.83
N THR A 22 1.15 -19.19 8.65
CA THR A 22 2.32 -18.29 8.62
C THR A 22 2.94 -18.16 7.23
N CYS A 23 3.52 -16.99 6.96
CA CYS A 23 4.32 -16.64 5.80
C CYS A 23 5.75 -16.24 6.21
N LYS A 24 6.66 -16.14 5.22
CA LYS A 24 7.97 -15.49 5.43
C LYS A 24 7.91 -13.97 5.23
N PRO A 25 8.77 -13.18 5.91
CA PRO A 25 8.70 -11.72 5.90
C PRO A 25 8.67 -11.07 4.51
N LEU A 26 9.41 -11.62 3.54
CA LEU A 26 9.43 -11.13 2.16
C LEU A 26 8.05 -11.21 1.47
N GLU A 27 7.25 -12.24 1.73
CA GLU A 27 5.88 -12.31 1.21
C GLU A 27 4.96 -11.32 1.94
N ALA A 28 5.12 -11.15 3.26
CA ALA A 28 4.35 -10.14 4.00
C ALA A 28 4.56 -8.74 3.41
N ILE A 29 5.79 -8.42 2.96
CA ILE A 29 6.11 -7.18 2.23
C ILE A 29 5.43 -7.15 0.86
N GLN A 30 5.61 -8.18 0.02
CA GLN A 30 5.08 -8.19 -1.35
C GLN A 30 3.54 -8.14 -1.38
N SER A 31 2.88 -8.73 -0.36
CA SER A 31 1.43 -8.63 -0.16
C SER A 31 0.97 -7.20 0.10
N GLN A 32 1.71 -6.42 0.90
CA GLN A 32 1.43 -5.00 1.10
C GLN A 32 1.66 -4.16 -0.16
N PHE A 33 2.72 -4.44 -0.94
CA PHE A 33 2.99 -3.77 -2.23
C PHE A 33 1.82 -3.89 -3.20
N ASN A 34 1.35 -5.11 -3.46
CA ASN A 34 0.27 -5.35 -4.42
C ASN A 34 -1.04 -4.60 -4.07
N LYS A 35 -1.25 -4.25 -2.78
CA LYS A 35 -2.38 -3.42 -2.34
C LYS A 35 -2.14 -1.91 -2.54
N LEU A 36 -0.88 -1.44 -2.55
CA LEU A 36 -0.57 -0.04 -2.87
C LEU A 36 -0.77 0.25 -4.37
N ASP A 37 -0.36 -0.65 -5.25
CA ASP A 37 -0.46 -0.44 -6.71
C ASP A 37 -1.91 -0.39 -7.21
N THR A 38 -2.85 -1.08 -6.55
CA THR A 38 -4.30 -0.97 -6.84
C THR A 38 -4.91 0.38 -6.45
N ILE A 39 -4.23 1.19 -5.65
CA ILE A 39 -4.66 2.54 -5.24
C ILE A 39 -4.12 3.63 -6.20
N SER A 40 -3.08 3.33 -6.98
CA SER A 40 -2.50 4.24 -7.98
C SER A 40 -2.26 3.51 -9.31
N PRO A 41 -3.34 3.22 -10.07
CA PRO A 41 -3.28 2.43 -11.31
C PRO A 41 -2.54 3.20 -12.42
N GLY A 42 -1.22 3.02 -12.46
CA GLY A 42 -0.31 3.67 -13.41
C GLY A 42 1.15 3.23 -13.26
N ASN A 43 1.58 2.81 -12.06
CA ASN A 43 2.80 2.02 -11.89
C ASN A 43 2.56 0.56 -12.33
N SER A 44 2.44 0.32 -13.65
CA SER A 44 2.22 -1.02 -14.20
C SER A 44 3.51 -1.85 -14.28
N ALA A 45 4.18 -2.03 -13.15
CA ALA A 45 5.23 -3.03 -12.94
C ALA A 45 5.38 -3.32 -11.45
N HIS A 46 5.50 -4.59 -11.09
CA HIS A 46 5.68 -5.03 -9.72
C HIS A 46 7.01 -4.50 -9.17
N CYS A 47 6.99 -3.71 -8.10
CA CYS A 47 8.21 -3.40 -7.35
C CYS A 47 8.73 -4.71 -6.75
N ARG A 48 9.88 -5.17 -7.24
CA ARG A 48 10.50 -6.44 -6.84
C ARG A 48 11.27 -6.25 -5.54
N VAL A 49 10.92 -6.99 -4.50
CA VAL A 49 11.68 -7.00 -3.23
C VAL A 49 12.99 -7.76 -3.45
N GLU A 50 14.11 -7.06 -3.37
CA GLU A 50 15.46 -7.64 -3.47
C GLU A 50 15.98 -8.16 -2.14
N THR A 51 15.56 -7.59 -1.02
CA THR A 51 15.95 -8.05 0.33
C THR A 51 14.99 -7.55 1.41
N CYS A 52 14.96 -8.23 2.56
CA CYS A 52 14.28 -7.77 3.76
C CYS A 52 15.02 -8.16 5.04
N TRP A 53 14.62 -7.54 6.16
CA TRP A 53 15.34 -7.56 7.44
C TRP A 53 15.56 -8.93 8.09
N ASP A 54 14.74 -9.93 7.75
CA ASP A 54 14.79 -11.28 8.32
C ASP A 54 14.13 -12.26 7.32
N ASN A 55 14.73 -13.42 7.09
CA ASN A 55 14.15 -14.48 6.24
C ASN A 55 13.74 -15.74 7.04
N THR A 56 14.02 -15.74 8.35
CA THR A 56 13.86 -16.88 9.27
C THR A 56 12.54 -16.84 10.05
N LEU A 57 12.05 -15.65 10.40
CA LEU A 57 10.81 -15.46 11.17
C LEU A 57 9.58 -16.12 10.51
N ASP A 58 8.62 -16.51 11.35
CA ASP A 58 7.31 -17.02 10.95
C ASP A 58 6.26 -15.92 11.21
N CYS A 59 5.96 -15.14 10.17
CA CYS A 59 4.96 -14.06 10.23
C CYS A 59 3.55 -14.62 9.99
N VAL A 60 2.49 -14.00 10.50
CA VAL A 60 1.10 -14.34 10.18
C VAL A 60 0.80 -13.98 8.72
N ALA A 61 0.22 -14.90 7.97
CA ALA A 61 -0.10 -14.71 6.56
C ALA A 61 -1.33 -13.81 6.34
N LYS A 62 -1.47 -13.27 5.11
CA LYS A 62 -2.65 -12.50 4.65
C LYS A 62 -2.99 -11.22 5.44
N ILE A 63 -2.01 -10.65 6.15
CA ILE A 63 -2.15 -9.35 6.83
C ILE A 63 -2.37 -8.24 5.79
N SER A 64 -3.61 -7.76 5.68
CA SER A 64 -4.07 -6.87 4.60
C SER A 64 -4.19 -5.39 5.00
N CYS A 65 -3.85 -5.04 6.23
CA CYS A 65 -3.87 -3.68 6.78
C CYS A 65 -2.66 -3.45 7.71
N HIS A 66 -2.50 -2.23 8.23
CA HIS A 66 -1.36 -1.85 9.09
C HIS A 66 -1.10 -2.91 10.19
N PRO A 67 0.09 -3.55 10.27
CA PRO A 67 0.24 -4.75 11.10
C PRO A 67 -0.04 -4.58 12.60
N LEU A 68 0.25 -3.42 13.21
CA LEU A 68 -0.24 -3.08 14.57
C LEU A 68 -1.77 -3.21 14.72
N ILE A 69 -2.53 -2.75 13.72
CA ILE A 69 -4.00 -2.83 13.69
C ILE A 69 -4.46 -4.24 13.36
N ALA A 70 -3.77 -4.96 12.48
CA ALA A 70 -4.09 -6.34 12.16
C ALA A 70 -3.86 -7.28 13.36
N ALA A 71 -2.77 -7.09 14.12
CA ALA A 71 -2.51 -7.81 15.36
C ALA A 71 -3.62 -7.53 16.39
N ALA A 72 -4.01 -6.26 16.58
CA ALA A 72 -5.09 -5.89 17.49
C ALA A 72 -6.47 -6.40 17.03
N HIS A 73 -6.73 -6.44 15.72
CA HIS A 73 -7.94 -7.03 15.14
C HIS A 73 -8.05 -8.52 15.46
N LEU A 74 -7.04 -9.31 15.05
CA LEU A 74 -7.01 -10.76 15.24
C LEU A 74 -6.97 -11.14 16.74
N ALA A 75 -6.30 -10.33 17.57
CA ALA A 75 -6.36 -10.48 19.02
C ALA A 75 -7.79 -10.37 19.57
N PHE A 76 -8.56 -9.40 19.07
CA PHE A 76 -9.92 -9.12 19.51
C PHE A 76 -10.98 -10.07 18.91
N SER A 77 -10.88 -10.40 17.62
CA SER A 77 -11.85 -11.25 16.92
C SER A 77 -11.63 -12.75 17.12
N GLU A 78 -10.40 -13.19 17.42
CA GLU A 78 -10.07 -14.61 17.64
C GLU A 78 -9.62 -14.92 19.09
N HIS A 79 -9.74 -13.98 20.04
CA HIS A 79 -9.33 -14.13 21.46
C HIS A 79 -7.85 -14.50 21.64
N ARG A 80 -6.95 -13.79 20.96
CA ARG A 80 -5.50 -14.07 21.04
C ARG A 80 -4.81 -13.03 21.93
N PRO A 81 -3.81 -13.41 22.77
CA PRO A 81 -3.03 -12.42 23.50
C PRO A 81 -2.33 -11.44 22.55
N LEU A 82 -2.16 -10.18 22.95
CA LEU A 82 -1.52 -9.14 22.15
C LEU A 82 -0.21 -8.66 22.81
N VAL A 83 0.88 -8.69 22.07
CA VAL A 83 2.20 -8.18 22.51
C VAL A 83 2.46 -6.81 21.90
N LEU A 84 2.91 -5.83 22.69
CA LEU A 84 3.23 -4.48 22.24
C LEU A 84 4.60 -4.02 22.76
N SER A 85 5.42 -3.47 21.88
CA SER A 85 6.73 -2.90 22.25
C SER A 85 6.75 -1.37 22.12
N PRO A 86 7.64 -0.67 22.87
CA PRO A 86 7.78 0.78 22.74
C PRO A 86 8.15 1.19 21.31
N ASP A 87 8.96 0.39 20.62
CA ASP A 87 9.46 0.72 19.28
C ASP A 87 8.37 0.67 18.21
N VAL A 88 7.45 -0.31 18.25
CA VAL A 88 6.32 -0.35 17.31
C VAL A 88 5.43 0.89 17.49
N ILE A 89 5.08 1.21 18.73
CA ILE A 89 4.24 2.39 19.05
C ILE A 89 4.96 3.68 18.63
N TRP A 90 6.27 3.79 18.91
CA TRP A 90 7.06 4.97 18.53
C TRP A 90 7.21 5.13 17.01
N VAL A 91 7.45 4.05 16.26
CA VAL A 91 7.54 4.10 14.79
C VAL A 91 6.20 4.50 14.17
N THR A 92 5.06 3.96 14.65
CA THR A 92 3.73 4.40 14.19
C THR A 92 3.52 5.90 14.41
N ILE A 93 3.93 6.45 15.57
CA ILE A 93 3.87 7.90 15.85
C ILE A 93 4.81 8.69 14.92
N VAL A 94 6.05 8.24 14.71
CA VAL A 94 7.01 8.91 13.81
C VAL A 94 6.54 8.89 12.36
N GLN A 95 5.86 7.83 11.91
CA GLN A 95 5.24 7.79 10.58
C GLN A 95 4.08 8.79 10.46
N GLY A 96 3.30 9.00 11.52
CA GLY A 96 2.32 10.08 11.62
C GLY A 96 2.96 11.48 11.49
N LEU A 97 4.08 11.72 12.17
CA LEU A 97 4.86 12.96 12.04
C LEU A 97 5.44 13.13 10.63
N ALA A 98 6.06 12.09 10.07
CA ALA A 98 6.62 12.13 8.73
C ALA A 98 5.54 12.45 7.69
N ARG A 99 4.31 11.97 7.89
CA ARG A 99 3.16 12.32 7.05
C ARG A 99 2.74 13.79 7.19
N HIS A 100 2.71 14.34 8.41
CA HIS A 100 2.48 15.78 8.66
C HIS A 100 3.52 16.66 7.98
N ILE A 101 4.80 16.27 8.03
CA ILE A 101 5.90 16.98 7.38
C ILE A 101 5.77 16.91 5.86
N HIS A 102 5.47 15.75 5.28
CA HIS A 102 5.27 15.60 3.83
C HIS A 102 4.07 16.40 3.28
N LEU A 103 3.08 16.78 4.10
CA LEU A 103 2.01 17.67 3.67
C LEU A 103 2.47 19.13 3.51
N ASN A 104 3.55 19.55 4.19
CA ASN A 104 4.07 20.94 4.17
C ASN A 104 5.61 20.96 4.37
N PRO A 105 6.44 20.38 3.47
CA PRO A 105 7.86 20.12 3.75
C PRO A 105 8.68 21.39 4.00
N GLU A 106 8.47 22.44 3.20
CA GLU A 106 9.22 23.71 3.31
C GLU A 106 9.00 24.39 4.67
N LYS A 107 7.79 24.28 5.23
CA LYS A 107 7.42 24.86 6.54
C LYS A 107 8.29 24.34 7.69
N TYR A 108 8.87 23.14 7.55
CA TYR A 108 9.60 22.47 8.62
C TYR A 108 11.11 22.29 8.34
N ARG A 109 11.64 22.68 7.16
CA ARG A 109 13.04 22.45 6.79
C ARG A 109 14.04 22.94 7.84
N SER A 110 13.85 24.16 8.36
CA SER A 110 14.71 24.81 9.34
C SER A 110 14.73 24.13 10.72
N LEU A 111 13.79 23.23 11.00
CA LEU A 111 13.75 22.41 12.22
C LEU A 111 14.46 21.04 12.05
N LEU A 112 14.88 20.70 10.83
CA LEU A 112 15.27 19.33 10.46
C LEU A 112 16.69 19.23 9.88
N VAL A 113 17.11 20.18 9.03
CA VAL A 113 18.44 20.16 8.39
C VAL A 113 19.05 21.55 8.26
N GLN A 114 20.38 21.61 8.33
CA GLN A 114 21.18 22.84 8.15
C GLN A 114 21.78 22.97 6.74
N HIS A 115 21.31 22.17 5.78
CA HIS A 115 21.85 22.10 4.43
C HIS A 115 20.77 22.05 3.35
N GLU A 116 21.14 22.44 2.14
CA GLU A 116 20.40 22.17 0.91
C GLU A 116 20.99 20.90 0.26
N GLY A 117 20.16 19.97 -0.25
CA GLY A 117 20.63 18.74 -0.93
C GLY A 117 20.57 17.41 -0.12
N ARG A 118 21.28 16.36 -0.61
CA ARG A 118 21.29 14.94 -0.12
C ARG A 118 22.69 14.25 -0.30
N ARG A 119 22.97 13.09 0.33
CA ARG A 119 24.26 12.28 0.26
C ARG A 119 24.03 10.73 0.39
N LYS A 120 25.03 9.82 0.13
CA LYS A 120 24.92 8.32 -0.04
C LYS A 120 25.92 7.42 0.80
N LEU A 121 25.59 6.13 1.11
CA LEU A 121 26.44 4.95 1.57
C LEU A 121 25.71 3.55 1.36
N GLN A 122 26.33 2.33 1.53
CA GLN A 122 25.84 0.99 1.01
C GLN A 122 26.43 -0.35 1.64
N ILE A 123 25.64 -1.48 1.79
CA ILE A 123 25.95 -2.99 1.72
C ILE A 123 24.62 -3.88 1.56
N GLU A 124 24.60 -5.25 1.62
CA GLU A 124 23.56 -6.24 1.04
C GLU A 124 23.08 -7.44 2.01
N VAL A 125 22.31 -8.58 1.83
CA VAL A 125 21.85 -9.62 0.79
C VAL A 125 20.43 -10.32 1.10
N ARG A 126 20.09 -11.62 0.77
CA ARG A 126 18.74 -12.32 0.47
C ARG A 126 18.34 -13.60 1.33
N GLU A 127 17.37 -14.58 1.19
CA GLU A 127 16.16 -15.15 0.39
C GLU A 127 15.49 -16.34 1.27
N ILE A 128 14.46 -17.25 1.11
CA ILE A 128 13.21 -17.74 0.34
C ILE A 128 12.40 -18.82 1.26
N ASP A 129 11.33 -19.70 1.13
CA ASP A 129 10.48 -20.59 0.22
C ASP A 129 9.06 -21.09 0.85
N TRP A 130 8.17 -21.94 0.20
CA TRP A 130 6.79 -22.41 0.68
C TRP A 130 6.10 -23.74 0.14
N SER A 131 5.13 -24.37 0.87
CA SER A 131 3.98 -25.17 0.25
C SER A 131 2.71 -25.62 1.05
N LYS A 132 2.68 -25.74 2.39
CA LYS A 132 1.77 -26.69 3.12
C LYS A 132 0.36 -26.23 3.58
N VAL A 133 -0.37 -25.40 2.81
CA VAL A 133 -1.59 -24.72 3.33
C VAL A 133 -2.88 -25.57 3.37
N VAL A 134 -3.05 -26.56 2.49
CA VAL A 134 -4.37 -27.20 2.21
C VAL A 134 -4.88 -28.13 3.34
N THR A 135 -3.98 -28.73 4.13
CA THR A 135 -4.32 -29.86 5.02
C THR A 135 -5.16 -29.49 6.25
N GLY A 136 -5.18 -28.22 6.68
CA GLY A 136 -5.67 -27.84 8.01
C GLY A 136 -7.19 -27.95 8.23
N LEU A 137 -8.01 -27.67 7.21
CA LEU A 137 -9.45 -27.43 7.39
C LEU A 137 -10.27 -28.69 7.74
N VAL A 138 -9.87 -29.86 7.23
CA VAL A 138 -10.57 -31.14 7.45
C VAL A 138 -10.42 -31.64 8.90
N SER A 139 -9.41 -31.16 9.64
CA SER A 139 -9.09 -31.66 10.98
C SER A 139 -10.16 -31.36 12.04
N LEU A 140 -10.82 -30.20 11.94
CA LEU A 140 -11.65 -29.65 13.02
C LEU A 140 -13.05 -30.28 13.08
N LEU A 141 -13.67 -30.54 11.93
CA LEU A 141 -15.03 -31.11 11.85
C LEU A 141 -15.12 -32.52 12.47
N CYS A 142 -14.00 -33.26 12.48
CA CYS A 142 -13.90 -34.60 13.06
C CYS A 142 -13.89 -34.64 14.60
N GLN A 143 -13.65 -33.52 15.30
CA GLN A 143 -13.45 -33.52 16.76
C GLN A 143 -14.77 -33.35 17.55
N GLU A 144 -15.61 -32.39 17.18
CA GLU A 144 -16.81 -31.98 17.95
C GLU A 144 -17.93 -33.04 18.07
N THR A 145 -17.84 -34.15 17.33
CA THR A 145 -18.93 -35.13 17.20
C THR A 145 -18.65 -36.47 17.89
N GLY A 146 -17.66 -36.51 18.78
CA GLY A 146 -17.27 -37.71 19.54
C GLY A 146 -16.84 -38.89 18.66
N GLY A 147 -16.46 -38.63 17.40
CA GLY A 147 -16.19 -39.65 16.39
C GLY A 147 -17.43 -40.38 15.84
N MET A 148 -18.65 -40.00 16.25
CA MET A 148 -19.88 -40.61 15.71
C MET A 148 -20.15 -40.12 14.29
N ALA A 149 -20.14 -38.79 14.06
CA ALA A 149 -20.44 -38.22 12.75
C ALA A 149 -19.38 -38.62 11.70
N LYS A 150 -18.13 -38.86 12.13
CA LYS A 150 -17.04 -39.40 11.30
C LYS A 150 -17.38 -40.77 10.65
N ARG A 151 -18.37 -41.52 11.16
CA ARG A 151 -18.86 -42.78 10.56
C ARG A 151 -19.85 -42.58 9.40
N PHE A 152 -20.32 -41.36 9.20
CA PHE A 152 -21.21 -40.96 8.11
C PHE A 152 -20.47 -40.15 7.02
N VAL A 153 -19.23 -39.75 7.30
CA VAL A 153 -18.29 -39.23 6.29
C VAL A 153 -17.79 -40.40 5.44
N CYS A 154 -17.77 -40.24 4.12
CA CYS A 154 -17.34 -41.29 3.21
C CYS A 154 -15.85 -41.66 3.39
N ASP A 155 -15.57 -42.95 3.48
CA ASP A 155 -14.24 -43.56 3.49
C ASP A 155 -14.11 -44.82 2.61
N PHE A 156 -15.15 -45.15 1.83
CA PHE A 156 -15.16 -46.23 0.85
C PHE A 156 -14.03 -46.11 -0.18
N SER A 157 -13.64 -47.23 -0.80
CA SER A 157 -12.56 -47.32 -1.80
C SER A 157 -12.74 -46.47 -3.06
N THR A 158 -13.93 -45.92 -3.30
CA THR A 158 -14.26 -44.98 -4.39
C THR A 158 -14.29 -43.51 -3.95
N THR A 159 -14.00 -43.20 -2.69
CA THR A 159 -14.16 -41.84 -2.14
C THR A 159 -12.99 -40.92 -2.51
N GLY A 160 -13.25 -39.93 -3.37
CA GLY A 160 -12.34 -38.81 -3.61
C GLY A 160 -12.56 -37.64 -2.64
N PRO A 161 -11.80 -36.53 -2.81
CA PRO A 161 -11.95 -35.33 -1.98
C PRO A 161 -13.33 -34.68 -2.06
N VAL A 162 -14.02 -34.80 -3.20
CA VAL A 162 -15.35 -34.21 -3.44
C VAL A 162 -16.42 -35.01 -2.73
N GLU A 163 -16.40 -36.34 -2.87
CA GLU A 163 -17.36 -37.27 -2.27
C GLU A 163 -17.29 -37.20 -0.74
N ARG A 164 -16.07 -37.01 -0.19
CA ARG A 164 -15.87 -36.72 1.24
C ARG A 164 -16.53 -35.40 1.65
N MET A 165 -16.22 -34.30 0.97
CA MET A 165 -16.79 -32.98 1.30
C MET A 165 -18.33 -32.95 1.19
N VAL A 166 -18.90 -33.63 0.20
CA VAL A 166 -20.37 -33.75 0.04
C VAL A 166 -20.97 -34.55 1.22
N SER A 167 -20.33 -35.63 1.66
CA SER A 167 -20.79 -36.38 2.84
C SER A 167 -20.68 -35.56 4.14
N GLU A 168 -19.65 -34.74 4.29
CA GLU A 168 -19.46 -33.83 5.44
C GLU A 168 -20.53 -32.72 5.49
N ILE A 169 -21.06 -32.29 4.34
CA ILE A 169 -22.15 -31.30 4.26
C ILE A 169 -23.52 -31.96 4.50
N ALA A 170 -23.80 -33.12 3.90
CA ALA A 170 -25.05 -33.87 4.14
C ALA A 170 -25.19 -34.30 5.62
N LEU A 171 -24.07 -34.51 6.29
CA LEU A 171 -23.98 -34.80 7.72
C LEU A 171 -24.41 -33.61 8.60
N LEU A 172 -24.09 -32.37 8.20
CA LEU A 172 -24.55 -31.16 8.89
C LEU A 172 -26.04 -30.90 8.67
N ASP A 173 -26.56 -31.19 7.47
CA ASP A 173 -27.98 -31.12 7.13
C ASP A 173 -28.82 -32.11 7.98
N MET A 174 -28.37 -33.37 8.09
CA MET A 174 -29.02 -34.42 8.90
C MET A 174 -29.21 -34.01 10.38
N PHE A 175 -28.33 -33.18 10.93
CA PHE A 175 -28.43 -32.69 12.31
C PHE A 175 -29.14 -31.33 12.46
N GLN A 176 -29.41 -30.61 11.37
CA GLN A 176 -30.05 -29.29 11.39
C GLN A 176 -31.35 -29.23 12.20
N PRO A 177 -32.28 -30.20 12.13
CA PRO A 177 -33.54 -30.15 12.91
C PRO A 177 -33.35 -30.14 14.43
N TYR A 178 -32.20 -30.58 14.93
CA TYR A 178 -31.90 -30.72 16.36
C TYR A 178 -31.05 -29.57 16.92
N PHE A 179 -30.41 -28.77 16.05
CA PHE A 179 -29.49 -27.71 16.45
C PHE A 179 -29.79 -26.39 15.74
N THR A 180 -30.10 -25.34 16.52
CA THR A 180 -30.17 -23.97 15.99
C THR A 180 -28.76 -23.39 15.86
N TYR A 181 -28.21 -23.40 14.66
CA TYR A 181 -26.87 -22.86 14.36
C TYR A 181 -26.81 -21.33 14.45
N LYS A 182 -26.77 -20.78 15.67
CA LYS A 182 -26.50 -19.36 15.94
C LYS A 182 -25.07 -19.16 16.45
N VAL A 183 -24.21 -18.62 15.58
CA VAL A 183 -22.85 -18.21 15.97
C VAL A 183 -22.92 -16.83 16.64
N LEU A 184 -22.94 -16.80 17.97
CA LEU A 184 -22.74 -15.56 18.73
C LEU A 184 -21.24 -15.39 18.99
N VAL A 185 -20.59 -14.61 18.13
CA VAL A 185 -19.17 -14.28 18.29
C VAL A 185 -19.03 -13.28 19.43
N ILE A 186 -18.70 -13.78 20.62
CA ILE A 186 -18.08 -12.95 21.67
C ILE A 186 -16.73 -12.49 21.10
N CYS A 187 -16.35 -11.23 21.29
CA CYS A 187 -15.04 -10.69 20.92
C CYS A 187 -14.37 -10.04 22.14
N GLY A 188 -13.04 -10.08 22.19
CA GLY A 188 -12.23 -9.53 23.29
C GLY A 188 -10.77 -9.97 23.18
N ILE A 189 -9.86 -9.19 23.76
CA ILE A 189 -8.44 -9.54 23.88
C ILE A 189 -8.22 -10.12 25.29
N PRO A 190 -7.84 -11.39 25.47
CA PRO A 190 -7.71 -11.99 26.81
C PRO A 190 -6.59 -11.34 27.64
N PHE A 191 -5.43 -11.12 27.02
CA PHE A 191 -4.24 -10.60 27.68
C PHE A 191 -3.47 -9.62 26.79
N VAL A 192 -2.87 -8.60 27.39
CA VAL A 192 -1.86 -7.74 26.75
C VAL A 192 -0.52 -7.92 27.48
N THR A 193 0.55 -8.11 26.70
CA THR A 193 1.93 -8.12 27.16
C THR A 193 2.64 -6.86 26.64
N LEU A 194 3.10 -6.01 27.55
CA LEU A 194 3.99 -4.90 27.21
C LEU A 194 5.44 -5.37 27.33
N GLU A 195 6.21 -5.21 26.26
CA GLU A 195 7.67 -5.37 26.27
C GLU A 195 8.37 -4.08 26.73
N GLY A 196 9.63 -4.19 27.12
CA GLY A 196 10.44 -3.07 27.58
C GLY A 196 10.15 -2.68 29.03
N THR A 197 11.07 -1.93 29.63
CA THR A 197 10.90 -1.48 31.02
C THR A 197 9.94 -0.30 31.10
N LYS A 198 9.39 -0.03 32.29
CA LYS A 198 8.72 1.24 32.63
C LYS A 198 9.52 2.48 32.18
N ALA A 199 10.85 2.44 32.27
CA ALA A 199 11.71 3.54 31.86
C ALA A 199 11.72 3.75 30.34
N ASP A 200 11.48 2.71 29.54
CA ASP A 200 11.40 2.81 28.07
C ASP A 200 10.07 3.42 27.62
N TRP A 201 8.96 3.06 28.28
CA TRP A 201 7.67 3.74 28.11
C TRP A 201 7.75 5.21 28.57
N GLN A 202 8.52 5.52 29.62
CA GLN A 202 8.83 6.90 30.01
C GLN A 202 9.70 7.66 28.98
N LYS A 203 10.66 6.99 28.32
CA LYS A 203 11.41 7.58 27.19
C LYS A 203 10.47 7.88 26.03
N LEU A 204 9.58 6.96 25.66
CA LEU A 204 8.57 7.15 24.60
C LEU A 204 7.68 8.36 24.90
N ARG A 205 7.11 8.44 26.11
CA ARG A 205 6.30 9.57 26.55
C ARG A 205 7.02 10.92 26.43
N LYS A 206 8.32 10.97 26.77
CA LYS A 206 9.16 12.18 26.59
C LYS A 206 9.46 12.48 25.12
N LYS A 207 9.69 11.48 24.27
CA LYS A 207 9.85 11.67 22.82
C LYS A 207 8.58 12.26 22.18
N VAL A 208 7.39 11.91 22.68
CA VAL A 208 6.12 12.51 22.24
C VAL A 208 6.02 14.01 22.60
N ASP A 209 6.63 14.48 23.69
CA ASP A 209 6.66 15.93 24.00
C ASP A 209 7.50 16.72 22.98
N LEU A 210 8.53 16.12 22.38
CA LEU A 210 9.39 16.73 21.35
C LEU A 210 8.64 17.04 20.04
N LEU A 211 7.40 16.55 19.88
CA LEU A 211 6.57 16.78 18.69
C LEU A 211 5.80 18.10 18.73
N ALA A 212 5.76 18.80 19.87
CA ALA A 212 5.01 20.05 20.03
C ALA A 212 5.40 21.16 19.02
N PRO A 213 6.69 21.40 18.68
CA PRO A 213 7.09 22.45 17.73
C PRO A 213 6.51 22.29 16.32
N PHE A 214 6.00 21.12 15.95
CA PHE A 214 5.36 20.89 14.65
C PHE A 214 3.88 21.33 14.60
N GLY A 215 3.31 21.85 15.69
CA GLY A 215 1.92 22.32 15.75
C GLY A 215 0.90 21.17 15.80
N LEU A 216 1.21 20.13 16.59
CA LEU A 216 0.46 18.87 16.68
C LEU A 216 -0.41 18.76 17.94
N ASP A 217 -0.66 19.85 18.67
CA ASP A 217 -1.34 19.85 19.98
C ASP A 217 -2.71 19.16 19.99
N TRP A 218 -3.44 19.24 18.87
CA TRP A 218 -4.73 18.56 18.66
C TRP A 218 -4.61 17.03 18.70
N TRP A 219 -3.47 16.47 18.30
CA TRP A 219 -3.16 15.04 18.36
C TRP A 219 -2.43 14.68 19.66
N LEU A 220 -1.51 15.55 20.12
CA LEU A 220 -0.77 15.36 21.37
C LEU A 220 -1.67 15.32 22.61
N ARG A 221 -2.80 16.03 22.59
CA ARG A 221 -3.86 15.91 23.60
C ARG A 221 -4.34 14.47 23.80
N GLU A 222 -4.42 13.68 22.74
CA GLU A 222 -4.85 12.28 22.79
C GLU A 222 -3.67 11.32 23.02
N LEU A 223 -2.51 11.56 22.37
CA LEU A 223 -1.32 10.72 22.54
C LEU A 223 -0.76 10.71 23.98
N ARG A 224 -0.75 11.87 24.65
CA ARG A 224 -0.13 12.00 25.98
C ARG A 224 -0.81 11.08 27.02
N PRO A 225 -2.14 11.12 27.24
CA PRO A 225 -2.83 10.16 28.11
C PRO A 225 -2.63 8.68 27.74
N ILE A 226 -2.58 8.34 26.44
CA ILE A 226 -2.31 6.97 25.99
C ILE A 226 -0.90 6.52 26.43
N CYS A 227 0.11 7.37 26.21
CA CYS A 227 1.48 7.10 26.65
C CYS A 227 1.61 7.02 28.19
N ASP A 228 0.84 7.81 28.92
CA ASP A 228 0.79 7.76 30.39
C ASP A 228 0.14 6.45 30.88
N GLN A 229 -0.83 5.88 30.16
CA GLN A 229 -1.43 4.56 30.45
C GLN A 229 -0.46 3.40 30.16
N PHE A 230 0.38 3.48 29.11
CA PHE A 230 1.49 2.53 28.92
C PHE A 230 2.47 2.54 30.11
N ILE A 231 2.85 3.72 30.63
CA ILE A 231 3.72 3.85 31.80
C ILE A 231 3.07 3.26 33.08
N ARG A 232 1.76 3.46 33.25
CA ARG A 232 1.00 2.89 34.37
C ARG A 232 0.94 1.36 34.30
N ALA A 233 0.60 0.81 33.14
CA ALA A 233 0.49 -0.63 32.93
C ALA A 233 1.85 -1.35 33.06
N ALA A 234 2.93 -0.79 32.48
CA ALA A 234 4.31 -1.27 32.66
C ALA A 234 4.87 -1.03 34.09
N ALA A 235 4.06 -0.50 35.00
CA ALA A 235 4.33 -0.41 36.44
C ALA A 235 3.35 -1.24 37.29
N GLY A 236 2.56 -2.13 36.67
CA GLY A 236 1.55 -2.97 37.34
C GLY A 236 0.23 -2.27 37.68
N ASN A 237 0.08 -0.98 37.39
CA ASN A 237 -1.13 -0.20 37.66
C ASN A 237 -2.03 -0.17 36.41
N VAL A 238 -2.72 -1.28 36.14
CA VAL A 238 -3.50 -1.48 34.91
C VAL A 238 -4.89 -0.87 35.03
N ASP A 239 -5.20 0.07 34.14
CA ASP A 239 -6.52 0.69 34.01
C ASP A 239 -7.44 -0.15 33.12
N GLN A 240 -8.10 -1.16 33.70
CA GLN A 240 -8.97 -2.09 32.96
C GLN A 240 -9.95 -1.38 32.01
N ASN A 241 -10.65 -0.34 32.47
CA ASN A 241 -11.60 0.43 31.65
C ASN A 241 -10.96 1.14 30.45
N HIS A 242 -9.66 1.43 30.49
CA HIS A 242 -8.91 1.91 29.34
C HIS A 242 -8.47 0.76 28.42
N TRP A 243 -7.98 -0.35 28.97
CA TRP A 243 -7.43 -1.45 28.16
C TRP A 243 -8.50 -2.27 27.43
N CYS A 244 -9.70 -2.52 28.00
CA CYS A 244 -10.87 -3.11 27.29
C CYS A 244 -11.44 -2.20 26.18
N ARG A 245 -10.78 -1.08 25.90
CA ARG A 245 -11.08 -0.14 24.81
C ARG A 245 -9.91 0.04 23.84
N ILE A 246 -8.86 -0.79 23.91
CA ILE A 246 -7.73 -0.71 22.97
C ILE A 246 -8.19 -0.89 21.53
N TYR A 247 -9.02 -1.90 21.27
CA TYR A 247 -9.59 -2.22 19.98
C TYR A 247 -11.06 -2.62 20.14
N LYS A 248 -11.90 -2.20 19.19
CA LYS A 248 -13.32 -2.57 19.06
C LYS A 248 -13.71 -2.46 17.60
N ILE A 249 -14.47 -3.45 17.12
CA ILE A 249 -15.13 -3.45 15.81
C ILE A 249 -16.57 -2.97 16.02
N ARG A 250 -17.13 -2.22 15.06
CA ARG A 250 -18.55 -1.86 14.99
C ARG A 250 -19.08 -2.08 13.58
N LYS A 251 -20.29 -2.65 13.49
CA LYS A 251 -20.98 -2.90 12.22
C LYS A 251 -21.88 -1.72 11.84
N ALA A 252 -21.62 -1.15 10.67
CA ALA A 252 -22.51 -0.21 9.99
C ALA A 252 -23.10 -0.89 8.74
N TYR A 253 -24.08 -0.27 8.10
CA TYR A 253 -24.71 -0.85 6.91
C TYR A 253 -23.70 -0.95 5.74
N GLY A 254 -23.25 -2.16 5.42
CA GLY A 254 -22.31 -2.45 4.34
C GLY A 254 -20.83 -2.19 4.66
N THR A 255 -20.45 -1.89 5.91
CA THR A 255 -19.04 -1.68 6.28
C THR A 255 -18.78 -1.91 7.77
N GLU A 256 -17.53 -2.18 8.13
CA GLU A 256 -17.07 -2.29 9.52
C GLU A 256 -16.06 -1.18 9.85
N VAL A 257 -16.23 -0.55 11.01
CA VAL A 257 -15.36 0.52 11.51
C VAL A 257 -14.78 0.16 12.86
N ILE A 258 -13.63 0.75 13.19
CA ILE A 258 -12.97 0.59 14.49
C ILE A 258 -13.06 1.88 15.31
N ASN A 259 -13.26 1.74 16.62
CA ASN A 259 -13.31 2.89 17.54
C ASN A 259 -12.59 2.70 18.89
N GLY A 260 -11.76 1.67 18.99
CA GLY A 260 -10.78 1.53 20.08
C GLY A 260 -9.67 2.58 20.01
N TRP A 261 -9.05 2.90 21.15
CA TRP A 261 -8.09 4.01 21.26
C TRP A 261 -6.79 3.79 20.48
N ILE A 262 -6.44 2.55 20.11
CA ILE A 262 -5.27 2.29 19.27
C ILE A 262 -5.34 3.01 17.90
N GLY A 263 -6.56 3.28 17.41
CA GLY A 263 -6.77 4.09 16.22
C GLY A 263 -6.30 5.54 16.38
N LYS A 264 -6.20 6.09 17.60
CA LYS A 264 -5.70 7.46 17.85
C LYS A 264 -4.18 7.61 17.68
N LEU A 265 -3.45 6.51 17.49
CA LEU A 265 -2.02 6.53 17.13
C LEU A 265 -1.76 7.06 15.71
N PHE A 266 -2.81 7.29 14.91
CA PHE A 266 -2.74 7.79 13.54
C PHE A 266 -3.30 9.21 13.46
N PRO A 267 -2.53 10.23 13.03
CA PRO A 267 -3.04 11.60 12.92
C PRO A 267 -3.93 11.82 11.69
N TYR A 268 -3.67 11.07 10.61
CA TYR A 268 -4.35 11.19 9.32
C TYR A 268 -4.91 9.86 8.84
N ILE A 269 -5.99 9.96 8.08
CA ILE A 269 -6.64 8.87 7.36
C ILE A 269 -6.83 9.27 5.88
N LYS A 270 -7.08 8.28 5.04
CA LYS A 270 -7.27 8.42 3.60
C LYS A 270 -8.51 9.26 3.31
N ASP A 271 -8.34 10.34 2.55
CA ASP A 271 -9.48 11.07 2.02
C ASP A 271 -10.16 10.30 0.87
N GLY A 272 -11.47 10.45 0.74
CA GLY A 272 -12.27 9.74 -0.25
C GLY A 272 -12.19 10.33 -1.65
N ASN A 273 -11.77 11.60 -1.78
CA ASN A 273 -11.81 12.33 -3.04
C ASN A 273 -10.54 12.15 -3.88
N ASP A 274 -9.37 12.21 -3.25
CA ASP A 274 -8.05 12.13 -3.91
C ASP A 274 -7.26 10.85 -3.54
N GLY A 275 -7.73 10.09 -2.55
CA GLY A 275 -7.05 8.90 -2.03
C GLY A 275 -5.81 9.20 -1.18
N VAL A 276 -5.58 10.46 -0.80
CA VAL A 276 -4.40 10.94 -0.09
C VAL A 276 -4.62 10.86 1.42
N TYR A 277 -3.59 10.50 2.20
CA TYR A 277 -3.66 10.52 3.67
C TYR A 277 -3.54 11.95 4.20
N SER A 278 -4.59 12.75 4.03
CA SER A 278 -4.65 14.20 4.32
C SER A 278 -5.77 14.55 5.31
N ARG A 279 -6.89 13.80 5.31
CA ARG A 279 -8.00 14.02 6.25
C ARG A 279 -7.57 13.70 7.68
N TRP A 280 -7.96 14.54 8.63
CA TRP A 280 -7.71 14.29 10.05
C TRP A 280 -8.44 13.03 10.51
N ASN A 281 -7.85 12.26 11.42
CA ASN A 281 -8.49 11.09 11.99
C ASN A 281 -9.68 11.47 12.88
N ASP A 282 -10.88 11.00 12.51
CA ASP A 282 -12.14 11.29 13.18
C ASP A 282 -12.15 10.88 14.68
N LEU A 283 -11.36 9.87 15.09
CA LEU A 283 -11.22 9.49 16.51
C LEU A 283 -10.50 10.53 17.39
N LEU A 284 -9.84 11.51 16.78
CA LEU A 284 -9.18 12.63 17.48
C LEU A 284 -10.11 13.82 17.73
N ASN A 285 -11.34 13.76 17.20
CA ASN A 285 -12.39 14.75 17.42
C ASN A 285 -13.12 14.47 18.76
N PRO A 286 -13.11 15.39 19.74
CA PRO A 286 -13.78 15.18 21.03
C PRO A 286 -15.30 14.92 20.92
N LYS A 287 -15.95 15.38 19.84
CA LYS A 287 -17.37 15.09 19.58
C LYS A 287 -17.60 13.60 19.28
N VAL A 288 -16.71 12.99 18.50
CA VAL A 288 -16.77 11.56 18.11
C VAL A 288 -16.48 10.68 19.33
N GLU A 289 -15.50 11.04 20.17
CA GLU A 289 -15.29 10.36 21.46
C GLU A 289 -16.54 10.44 22.36
N ALA A 290 -17.19 11.60 22.46
CA ALA A 290 -18.42 11.75 23.24
C ALA A 290 -19.58 10.89 22.69
N GLU A 291 -19.70 10.76 21.37
CA GLU A 291 -20.69 9.89 20.72
C GLU A 291 -20.41 8.40 20.99
N ILE A 292 -19.15 7.95 20.89
CA ILE A 292 -18.73 6.59 21.25
C ILE A 292 -19.08 6.30 22.72
N ARG A 293 -18.79 7.24 23.63
CA ARG A 293 -19.10 7.10 25.08
C ARG A 293 -20.60 7.03 25.35
N LYS A 294 -21.42 7.75 24.58
CA LYS A 294 -22.88 7.69 24.67
C LYS A 294 -23.38 6.30 24.25
N LEU A 295 -22.96 5.81 23.08
CA LEU A 295 -23.34 4.50 22.58
C LEU A 295 -22.88 3.36 23.51
N GLU A 296 -21.63 3.39 23.99
CA GLU A 296 -21.14 2.41 24.99
C GLU A 296 -21.99 2.39 26.27
N LYS A 297 -22.56 3.53 26.69
CA LYS A 297 -23.43 3.60 27.86
C LYS A 297 -24.84 3.06 27.55
N GLU A 298 -25.34 3.30 26.35
CA GLU A 298 -26.65 2.80 25.90
C GLU A 298 -26.63 1.28 25.71
N GLU A 299 -25.60 0.73 25.05
CA GLU A 299 -25.39 -0.73 24.93
C GLU A 299 -25.28 -1.43 26.30
N ARG A 300 -24.59 -0.82 27.27
CA ARG A 300 -24.49 -1.35 28.65
C ARG A 300 -25.83 -1.38 29.39
N LEU A 301 -26.81 -0.58 28.99
CA LEU A 301 -28.17 -0.58 29.55
C LEU A 301 -29.10 -1.56 28.82
N ILE A 302 -28.88 -1.76 27.52
CA ILE A 302 -29.69 -2.63 26.66
C ILE A 302 -29.22 -4.10 26.70
N GLY A 303 -27.94 -4.33 27.00
CA GLY A 303 -27.33 -5.67 27.03
C GLY A 303 -27.01 -6.26 25.65
N GLN A 304 -27.09 -5.46 24.58
CA GLN A 304 -26.82 -5.85 23.19
C GLN A 304 -26.11 -4.71 22.43
N GLU A 305 -25.37 -5.07 21.38
CA GLU A 305 -24.70 -4.10 20.50
C GLU A 305 -25.71 -3.35 19.61
N THR A 306 -25.52 -2.03 19.45
CA THR A 306 -26.49 -1.18 18.73
C THR A 306 -26.14 -1.05 17.25
N VAL A 307 -26.81 -1.85 16.40
CA VAL A 307 -26.63 -1.82 14.93
C VAL A 307 -27.34 -0.60 14.32
N MET A 308 -26.58 0.46 14.07
CA MET A 308 -27.08 1.74 13.53
C MET A 308 -27.23 1.71 12.00
N ARG A 309 -28.39 2.12 11.48
CA ARG A 309 -28.65 2.20 10.02
C ARG A 309 -27.90 3.33 9.30
N PHE A 310 -27.49 4.38 10.00
CA PHE A 310 -26.97 5.63 9.41
C PHE A 310 -25.51 5.93 9.76
N GLY A 311 -24.73 4.88 10.04
CA GLY A 311 -23.33 4.98 10.45
C GLY A 311 -23.12 4.80 11.96
N VAL A 312 -21.88 4.52 12.35
CA VAL A 312 -21.43 4.39 13.75
C VAL A 312 -20.12 5.18 13.87
N PRO A 313 -19.89 5.96 14.95
CA PRO A 313 -18.65 6.70 15.12
C PRO A 313 -17.44 5.76 15.25
N GLY A 314 -16.51 5.90 14.30
CA GLY A 314 -15.31 5.07 14.13
C GLY A 314 -14.61 5.41 12.81
N ILE A 315 -13.52 4.70 12.50
CA ILE A 315 -12.80 4.81 11.22
C ILE A 315 -12.74 3.44 10.52
N CYS A 316 -12.81 3.43 9.19
CA CYS A 316 -12.62 2.19 8.43
C CYS A 316 -11.13 1.80 8.43
N ILE A 317 -10.83 0.50 8.59
CA ILE A 317 -9.45 -0.02 8.66
C ILE A 317 -8.68 0.30 7.37
N ASP A 318 -9.32 0.22 6.21
CA ASP A 318 -8.73 0.56 4.90
C ASP A 318 -8.48 2.06 4.67
N SER A 319 -8.90 2.92 5.60
CA SER A 319 -8.55 4.35 5.59
C SER A 319 -7.23 4.66 6.30
N LEU A 320 -6.62 3.68 6.99
CA LEU A 320 -5.35 3.86 7.67
C LEU A 320 -4.16 3.68 6.72
N PRO A 321 -3.03 4.39 6.92
CA PRO A 321 -1.81 4.15 6.15
C PRO A 321 -1.27 2.74 6.42
N CYS A 322 -0.60 2.13 5.44
CA CYS A 322 -0.11 0.74 5.54
C CYS A 322 0.94 0.49 6.64
N GLY A 323 1.60 1.53 7.15
CA GLY A 323 2.67 1.41 8.15
C GLY A 323 4.07 1.31 7.56
N LEU A 324 4.24 1.64 6.27
CA LEU A 324 5.52 1.69 5.57
C LEU A 324 5.95 3.12 5.27
N SER A 325 7.21 3.44 5.56
CA SER A 325 7.94 4.60 5.04
C SER A 325 8.74 4.18 3.81
N ARG A 326 8.71 4.98 2.74
CA ARG A 326 9.44 4.75 1.48
C ARG A 326 10.56 5.79 1.35
N VAL A 327 11.76 5.39 0.93
CA VAL A 327 12.90 6.28 0.66
C VAL A 327 13.57 5.88 -0.66
N PRO A 328 13.54 6.72 -1.71
CA PRO A 328 14.22 6.42 -2.98
C PRO A 328 15.74 6.60 -2.83
N LEU A 329 16.50 5.72 -3.47
CA LEU A 329 17.96 5.73 -3.55
C LEU A 329 18.45 5.46 -4.99
N LEU A 330 19.70 5.85 -5.24
CA LEU A 330 20.39 5.65 -6.50
C LEU A 330 21.58 4.72 -6.28
N LEU A 331 21.40 3.45 -6.64
CA LEU A 331 22.46 2.45 -6.70
C LEU A 331 23.37 2.77 -7.90
N GLU A 332 24.67 2.55 -7.74
CA GLU A 332 25.69 2.95 -8.72
C GLU A 332 26.85 1.96 -8.63
N TYR A 333 27.12 1.28 -9.74
CA TYR A 333 28.07 0.17 -9.82
C TYR A 333 29.45 0.64 -10.29
N LEU A 334 30.47 -0.21 -10.10
CA LEU A 334 31.87 0.12 -10.41
C LEU A 334 32.16 0.30 -11.92
N ASP A 335 31.25 -0.11 -12.79
CA ASP A 335 31.31 0.13 -14.25
C ASP A 335 30.63 1.45 -14.67
N GLY A 336 30.05 2.19 -13.71
CA GLY A 336 29.30 3.43 -13.96
C GLY A 336 27.83 3.24 -14.31
N SER A 337 27.31 2.00 -14.33
CA SER A 337 25.87 1.75 -14.44
C SER A 337 25.13 2.15 -13.14
N LYS A 338 23.85 2.45 -13.26
CA LYS A 338 23.03 3.08 -12.20
C LYS A 338 21.61 2.51 -12.21
N GLU A 339 21.05 2.27 -11.03
CA GLU A 339 19.68 1.76 -10.84
C GLU A 339 18.93 2.53 -9.74
N ALA A 340 17.62 2.73 -9.96
CA ALA A 340 16.72 3.29 -8.96
C ALA A 340 16.23 2.16 -8.05
N MET A 341 16.41 2.32 -6.74
CA MET A 341 15.86 1.41 -5.74
C MET A 341 15.05 2.20 -4.72
N GLU A 342 14.19 1.51 -3.97
CA GLU A 342 13.50 2.06 -2.81
C GLU A 342 13.83 1.25 -1.55
N PHE A 343 14.18 1.94 -0.46
CA PHE A 343 14.12 1.36 0.88
C PHE A 343 12.71 1.52 1.45
N LEU A 344 12.20 0.44 2.03
CA LEU A 344 11.05 0.44 2.94
C LEU A 344 11.52 0.27 4.38
N ALA A 345 10.84 0.93 5.32
CA ALA A 345 10.93 0.59 6.74
C ALA A 345 9.62 0.91 7.48
N GLY A 346 9.27 0.12 8.51
CA GLY A 346 8.07 0.37 9.30
C GLY A 346 7.51 -0.84 10.03
N SER A 347 6.20 -0.84 10.29
CA SER A 347 5.48 -2.03 10.78
C SER A 347 5.14 -2.90 9.58
N ILE A 348 5.83 -4.04 9.43
CA ILE A 348 5.80 -4.82 8.18
C ILE A 348 5.03 -6.14 8.33
N ALA A 349 5.05 -6.74 9.52
CA ALA A 349 4.40 -8.02 9.75
C ALA A 349 3.76 -8.12 11.14
N VAL A 350 3.02 -9.19 11.35
CA VAL A 350 2.67 -9.72 12.67
C VAL A 350 3.38 -11.07 12.78
N THR A 351 3.95 -11.43 13.93
CA THR A 351 4.36 -12.81 14.26
C THR A 351 3.43 -13.35 15.36
N GLN A 352 3.42 -14.66 15.54
CA GLN A 352 2.75 -15.30 16.68
C GLN A 352 3.74 -16.09 17.51
N ASP A 353 3.57 -16.09 18.82
CA ASP A 353 4.27 -17.01 19.71
C ASP A 353 3.77 -18.45 19.53
N LYS A 354 4.66 -19.44 19.69
CA LYS A 354 4.36 -20.85 19.36
C LYS A 354 3.69 -21.64 20.49
N GLU A 355 3.71 -21.13 21.72
CA GLU A 355 3.10 -21.78 22.89
C GLU A 355 1.79 -21.10 23.33
N THR A 356 1.77 -19.76 23.27
CA THR A 356 0.67 -18.91 23.74
C THR A 356 -0.22 -18.35 22.62
N ALA A 357 0.17 -18.56 21.35
CA ALA A 357 -0.43 -17.93 20.16
C ALA A 357 -0.53 -16.38 20.23
N ALA A 358 0.29 -15.75 21.08
CA ALA A 358 0.30 -14.31 21.30
C ALA A 358 0.77 -13.56 20.04
N LEU A 359 -0.04 -12.63 19.55
CA LEU A 359 0.23 -11.86 18.33
C LEU A 359 1.11 -10.66 18.65
N ARG A 360 2.20 -10.49 17.88
CA ARG A 360 3.17 -9.41 18.04
C ARG A 360 3.36 -8.68 16.70
N PRO A 361 3.03 -7.40 16.57
CA PRO A 361 3.42 -6.61 15.41
C PRO A 361 4.96 -6.47 15.38
N VAL A 362 5.55 -6.62 14.19
CA VAL A 362 6.99 -6.63 13.98
C VAL A 362 7.41 -5.47 13.09
N LEU A 363 8.44 -4.77 13.54
CA LEU A 363 9.15 -3.78 12.73
C LEU A 363 10.11 -4.47 11.78
N GLY A 364 10.20 -3.96 10.56
CA GLY A 364 11.08 -4.48 9.52
C GLY A 364 11.53 -3.40 8.55
N TRP A 365 12.36 -3.81 7.61
CA TRP A 365 12.79 -3.02 6.46
C TRP A 365 12.96 -3.92 5.23
N ALA A 366 12.95 -3.32 4.04
CA ALA A 366 13.17 -3.98 2.76
C ALA A 366 13.91 -3.06 1.78
N ALA A 367 14.54 -3.63 0.76
CA ALA A 367 15.02 -2.90 -0.41
C ALA A 367 14.39 -3.50 -1.67
N CYS A 368 13.98 -2.65 -2.61
CA CYS A 368 13.21 -3.05 -3.78
C CYS A 368 13.66 -2.31 -5.03
N GLU A 369 13.52 -2.92 -6.21
CA GLU A 369 13.58 -2.20 -7.49
C GLU A 369 12.51 -1.10 -7.49
N ALA A 370 12.91 0.15 -7.81
CA ALA A 370 11.96 1.24 -7.95
C ALA A 370 11.15 1.11 -9.25
N ALA A 371 9.99 1.78 -9.31
CA ALA A 371 9.11 1.75 -10.47
C ALA A 371 9.87 2.09 -11.78
N PRO A 372 9.57 1.45 -12.93
CA PRO A 372 10.40 1.56 -14.13
C PRO A 372 10.55 2.98 -14.70
N ILE A 373 9.61 3.88 -14.39
CA ILE A 373 9.75 5.31 -14.70
C ILE A 373 10.98 5.93 -14.01
N GLU A 374 11.32 5.56 -12.78
CA GLU A 374 12.53 6.03 -12.08
C GLU A 374 13.81 5.55 -12.76
N GLN A 375 13.82 4.29 -13.25
CA GLN A 375 14.92 3.74 -14.05
C GLN A 375 15.11 4.53 -15.36
N ALA A 376 14.00 4.89 -16.01
CA ALA A 376 14.01 5.72 -17.21
C ALA A 376 14.47 7.16 -16.90
N MET A 377 14.11 7.73 -15.74
CA MET A 377 14.55 9.08 -15.32
C MET A 377 16.05 9.15 -15.05
N ILE A 378 16.65 8.13 -14.41
CA ILE A 378 18.11 8.03 -14.26
C ILE A 378 18.80 8.06 -15.63
N ARG A 379 18.35 7.18 -16.54
CA ARG A 379 18.91 7.10 -17.90
C ARG A 379 18.69 8.40 -18.70
N LEU A 380 17.60 9.11 -18.45
CA LEU A 380 17.32 10.41 -19.06
C LEU A 380 18.23 11.54 -18.53
N ALA A 381 18.73 11.45 -17.29
CA ALA A 381 19.62 12.45 -16.68
C ALA A 381 21.02 12.52 -17.32
N ASP A 382 21.49 11.45 -17.99
CA ASP A 382 22.75 11.45 -18.75
C ASP A 382 22.62 12.14 -20.15
N HIS A 383 21.40 12.61 -20.48
CA HIS A 383 21.08 13.43 -21.66
C HIS A 383 20.82 14.91 -21.28
N LYS A 384 20.54 15.78 -22.28
CA LYS A 384 20.33 17.22 -22.01
C LYS A 384 18.87 17.47 -21.62
N VAL A 385 18.63 17.71 -20.34
CA VAL A 385 17.31 18.06 -19.76
C VAL A 385 17.29 19.47 -19.19
N LYS A 386 16.09 20.06 -19.04
CA LYS A 386 15.85 21.25 -18.21
C LYS A 386 14.92 20.87 -17.06
N THR A 387 15.36 21.13 -15.82
CA THR A 387 14.55 20.86 -14.61
C THR A 387 13.24 21.67 -14.60
N THR A 388 12.19 21.08 -14.04
CA THR A 388 10.90 21.76 -13.78
C THR A 388 10.99 22.63 -12.52
N GLU A 389 10.68 23.92 -12.66
CA GLU A 389 10.75 24.91 -11.57
C GLU A 389 9.46 24.96 -10.73
N ILE A 390 8.30 24.64 -11.32
CA ILE A 390 6.99 24.64 -10.68
C ILE A 390 6.34 23.27 -10.93
N PRO A 391 6.04 22.47 -9.88
CA PRO A 391 5.35 21.19 -10.03
C PRO A 391 3.97 21.33 -10.68
N LEU A 392 3.61 20.34 -11.50
CA LEU A 392 2.34 20.25 -12.20
C LEU A 392 1.23 19.81 -11.24
N SER A 393 0.45 20.77 -10.75
CA SER A 393 -0.82 20.49 -10.06
C SER A 393 -1.98 20.36 -11.06
N ILE A 394 -3.13 19.89 -10.58
CA ILE A 394 -4.35 19.76 -11.39
C ILE A 394 -4.82 21.12 -11.92
N GLU A 395 -4.51 22.21 -11.21
CA GLU A 395 -4.79 23.59 -11.61
C GLU A 395 -3.91 23.98 -12.80
N VAL A 396 -2.59 23.75 -12.71
CA VAL A 396 -1.64 24.01 -13.80
C VAL A 396 -1.99 23.21 -15.06
N LEU A 397 -2.47 21.96 -14.92
CA LEU A 397 -2.87 21.16 -16.08
C LEU A 397 -4.14 21.68 -16.77
N LYS A 398 -5.09 22.27 -16.02
CA LYS A 398 -6.29 22.91 -16.58
C LYS A 398 -5.96 24.15 -17.42
N GLU A 399 -4.89 24.88 -17.11
CA GLU A 399 -4.42 26.02 -17.93
C GLU A 399 -4.01 25.61 -19.35
N PHE A 400 -3.79 24.32 -19.60
CA PHE A 400 -3.45 23.74 -20.91
C PHE A 400 -4.56 22.84 -21.50
N ASP A 401 -5.79 22.92 -20.98
CA ASP A 401 -6.93 22.03 -21.31
C ASP A 401 -6.66 20.52 -21.03
N LEU A 402 -5.70 20.19 -20.14
CA LEU A 402 -5.32 18.81 -19.82
C LEU A 402 -6.04 18.30 -18.57
N TYR A 403 -7.23 17.72 -18.77
CA TYR A 403 -8.06 17.16 -17.70
C TYR A 403 -7.58 15.79 -17.17
N TYR A 404 -6.62 15.14 -17.84
CA TYR A 404 -5.95 13.90 -17.43
C TYR A 404 -4.57 13.80 -18.08
N ILE A 405 -3.56 13.33 -17.33
CA ILE A 405 -2.24 12.91 -17.83
C ILE A 405 -1.87 11.58 -17.12
N PRO A 406 -1.32 10.58 -17.84
CA PRO A 406 -0.79 9.35 -17.25
C PRO A 406 0.24 9.62 -16.14
N THR A 407 0.23 8.80 -15.08
CA THR A 407 1.03 9.08 -13.87
C THR A 407 2.54 9.04 -14.10
N ASP A 408 3.01 8.24 -15.06
CA ASP A 408 4.43 8.16 -15.43
C ASP A 408 4.91 9.42 -16.19
N MET A 409 4.07 9.93 -17.10
CA MET A 409 4.27 11.21 -17.76
C MET A 409 4.21 12.37 -16.76
N LEU A 410 3.25 12.36 -15.82
CA LEU A 410 3.19 13.36 -14.74
C LEU A 410 4.42 13.29 -13.82
N ARG A 411 4.91 12.10 -13.48
CA ARG A 411 6.15 11.89 -12.69
C ARG A 411 7.37 12.47 -13.41
N CYS A 412 7.49 12.24 -14.73
CA CYS A 412 8.58 12.78 -15.54
C CYS A 412 8.54 14.30 -15.64
N TYR A 413 7.42 14.89 -16.08
CA TYR A 413 7.33 16.34 -16.29
C TYR A 413 7.31 17.17 -14.99
N ASN A 414 7.08 16.55 -13.83
CA ASN A 414 7.34 17.18 -12.53
C ASN A 414 8.85 17.37 -12.21
N GLU A 415 9.75 16.73 -12.95
CA GLU A 415 11.20 16.86 -12.76
C GLU A 415 11.90 17.41 -14.02
N VAL A 416 11.45 17.04 -15.22
CA VAL A 416 12.02 17.43 -16.52
C VAL A 416 10.97 18.15 -17.38
N SER A 417 11.15 19.47 -17.53
CA SER A 417 10.25 20.35 -18.30
C SER A 417 10.45 20.21 -19.81
N GLU A 418 11.69 20.05 -20.27
CA GLU A 418 12.03 19.70 -21.65
C GLU A 418 13.33 18.86 -21.69
N GLY A 419 13.56 18.11 -22.78
CA GLY A 419 14.76 17.29 -22.90
C GLY A 419 15.10 16.90 -24.33
N VAL A 420 16.37 16.58 -24.57
CA VAL A 420 16.89 16.09 -25.85
C VAL A 420 17.65 14.79 -25.60
N ILE A 421 17.10 13.68 -26.11
CA ILE A 421 17.70 12.34 -26.06
C ILE A 421 18.62 12.19 -27.27
N PHE A 422 19.82 11.66 -27.03
CA PHE A 422 20.90 11.51 -28.00
C PHE A 422 21.18 10.04 -28.31
N ASP A 423 21.76 9.75 -29.47
CA ASP A 423 22.30 8.43 -29.78
C ASP A 423 23.67 8.17 -29.10
N LYS A 424 24.24 6.98 -29.36
CA LYS A 424 25.55 6.56 -28.82
C LYS A 424 26.73 7.41 -29.33
N ASN A 425 26.52 8.22 -30.37
CA ASN A 425 27.49 9.15 -30.95
C ASN A 425 27.23 10.61 -30.52
N ARG A 426 26.37 10.83 -29.50
CA ARG A 426 25.89 12.14 -29.02
C ARG A 426 25.21 12.98 -30.12
N VAL A 427 24.56 12.35 -31.10
CA VAL A 427 23.69 12.99 -32.10
C VAL A 427 22.26 13.06 -31.56
N PRO A 428 21.58 14.21 -31.57
CA PRO A 428 20.20 14.31 -31.06
C PRO A 428 19.24 13.49 -31.93
N LEU A 429 18.36 12.72 -31.29
CA LEU A 429 17.34 11.90 -31.98
C LEU A 429 15.92 12.34 -31.65
N TYR A 430 15.62 12.57 -30.37
CA TYR A 430 14.31 12.93 -29.87
C TYR A 430 14.40 14.23 -29.05
N LYS A 431 13.48 15.17 -29.26
CA LYS A 431 13.23 16.29 -28.35
C LYS A 431 11.87 16.11 -27.69
N LEU A 432 11.84 16.01 -26.37
CA LEU A 432 10.65 16.17 -25.53
C LEU A 432 10.26 17.66 -25.50
N LEU A 433 8.98 17.95 -25.64
CA LEU A 433 8.43 19.31 -25.64
C LEU A 433 7.82 19.65 -24.28
N PRO A 434 8.02 20.88 -23.77
CA PRO A 434 7.28 21.35 -22.60
C PRO A 434 5.77 21.41 -22.90
N ILE A 435 4.95 21.27 -21.85
CA ILE A 435 3.49 21.13 -21.96
C ILE A 435 2.84 22.33 -22.68
N ASP A 436 3.37 23.54 -22.47
CA ASP A 436 2.97 24.77 -23.16
C ASP A 436 3.29 24.81 -24.68
N LYS A 437 3.89 23.74 -25.21
CA LYS A 437 4.16 23.52 -26.64
C LYS A 437 3.50 22.24 -27.17
N TRP A 438 2.73 21.52 -26.36
CA TRP A 438 1.90 20.41 -26.84
C TRP A 438 0.75 20.95 -27.70
N LYS A 439 0.33 20.17 -28.69
CA LYS A 439 -0.75 20.50 -29.62
C LYS A 439 -1.52 19.25 -30.02
N HIS A 440 -2.84 19.36 -30.17
CA HIS A 440 -3.67 18.29 -30.73
C HIS A 440 -3.29 18.04 -32.19
N GLN A 441 -3.08 16.78 -32.55
CA GLN A 441 -2.84 16.35 -33.93
C GLN A 441 -4.05 15.65 -34.53
N LYS A 442 -4.50 16.14 -35.70
CA LYS A 442 -5.64 15.60 -36.44
C LYS A 442 -5.17 14.56 -37.45
N TRP A 443 -5.60 13.31 -37.30
CA TRP A 443 -5.34 12.25 -38.27
C TRP A 443 -6.43 12.21 -39.34
N LYS A 444 -6.07 11.91 -40.59
CA LYS A 444 -7.03 11.80 -41.72
C LYS A 444 -8.00 10.60 -41.61
N SER A 445 -7.73 9.68 -40.69
CA SER A 445 -8.50 8.44 -40.46
C SER A 445 -9.65 8.59 -39.46
N ASP A 446 -9.68 9.64 -38.66
CA ASP A 446 -10.67 9.82 -37.59
C ASP A 446 -12.00 10.34 -38.17
N GLN A 447 -12.70 9.48 -38.93
CA GLN A 447 -14.03 9.77 -39.50
C GLN A 447 -15.19 9.33 -38.58
N SER A 448 -14.92 8.56 -37.53
CA SER A 448 -15.89 8.23 -36.48
C SER A 448 -16.10 9.45 -35.57
N GLY A 449 -17.25 10.11 -35.70
CA GLY A 449 -17.58 11.38 -35.03
C GLY A 449 -17.77 11.35 -33.51
N LEU A 450 -17.19 10.41 -32.78
CA LEU A 450 -17.10 10.45 -31.31
C LEU A 450 -15.85 11.26 -30.90
N MET A 451 -16.05 12.22 -30.00
CA MET A 451 -15.05 12.90 -29.14
C MET A 451 -13.63 12.95 -29.69
N THR A 452 -13.27 14.11 -30.28
CA THR A 452 -11.95 14.40 -30.88
C THR A 452 -10.80 13.77 -30.11
N SER A 453 -10.00 12.95 -30.80
CA SER A 453 -8.95 12.15 -30.18
C SER A 453 -7.95 13.00 -29.39
N ASN A 454 -7.68 12.61 -28.14
CA ASN A 454 -6.67 13.21 -27.25
C ASN A 454 -5.24 12.83 -27.67
N ASN A 455 -4.98 12.94 -28.97
CA ASN A 455 -3.72 12.77 -29.68
C ASN A 455 -2.88 14.04 -29.52
N LEU A 456 -2.04 14.11 -28.49
CA LEU A 456 -1.23 15.29 -28.15
C LEU A 456 0.23 15.09 -28.54
N ARG A 457 0.80 16.06 -29.26
CA ARG A 457 2.21 16.09 -29.63
C ARG A 457 3.09 16.46 -28.44
N PHE A 458 3.75 15.47 -27.84
CA PHE A 458 4.66 15.65 -26.71
C PHE A 458 6.15 15.63 -27.10
N ALA A 459 6.50 15.15 -28.31
CA ALA A 459 7.90 15.08 -28.74
C ALA A 459 8.06 15.22 -30.27
N VAL A 460 9.28 15.47 -30.73
CA VAL A 460 9.65 15.62 -32.15
C VAL A 460 11.01 14.97 -32.42
N LEU A 461 11.19 14.33 -33.58
CA LEU A 461 12.45 13.74 -34.02
C LEU A 461 13.38 14.79 -34.68
N ARG A 462 14.67 14.46 -34.83
CA ARG A 462 15.65 15.29 -35.56
C ARG A 462 15.22 15.71 -36.98
N ASP A 463 14.44 14.89 -37.67
CA ASP A 463 13.95 15.15 -39.04
C ASP A 463 12.63 15.92 -39.10
N GLY A 464 12.10 16.35 -37.94
CA GLY A 464 10.83 17.05 -37.84
C GLY A 464 9.59 16.14 -37.87
N THR A 465 9.73 14.81 -37.87
CA THR A 465 8.63 13.87 -37.58
C THR A 465 8.14 14.10 -36.15
N GLU A 466 6.84 14.29 -35.96
CA GLU A 466 6.24 14.47 -34.64
C GLU A 466 5.91 13.13 -33.97
N LEU A 467 5.94 13.08 -32.64
CA LEU A 467 5.47 11.96 -31.83
C LEU A 467 4.28 12.40 -30.98
N VAL A 468 3.28 11.52 -30.95
CA VAL A 468 1.95 11.79 -30.41
C VAL A 468 1.64 10.77 -29.34
N ILE A 469 1.21 11.22 -28.15
CA ILE A 469 0.63 10.35 -27.13
C ILE A 469 -0.90 10.46 -27.18
N ARG A 470 -1.58 9.35 -26.94
CA ARG A 470 -3.04 9.34 -26.73
C ARG A 470 -3.32 9.31 -25.23
N LEU A 471 -3.89 10.38 -24.68
CA LEU A 471 -4.15 10.45 -23.22
C LEU A 471 -5.48 9.79 -22.79
N TYR A 472 -6.35 9.38 -23.71
CA TYR A 472 -7.60 8.70 -23.36
C TYR A 472 -8.18 7.88 -24.51
N CYS A 473 -8.86 6.78 -24.18
CA CYS A 473 -9.71 6.00 -25.08
C CYS A 473 -10.91 5.44 -24.30
N PRO A 474 -12.16 5.81 -24.61
CA PRO A 474 -13.33 5.34 -23.86
C PRO A 474 -13.53 3.82 -23.95
N GLU A 475 -13.16 3.22 -25.09
CA GLU A 475 -13.49 1.84 -25.45
C GLU A 475 -12.46 0.81 -24.98
N LYS A 476 -11.24 1.26 -24.62
CA LYS A 476 -10.14 0.38 -24.17
C LYS A 476 -9.40 0.99 -22.97
N LYS A 477 -9.72 0.50 -21.78
CA LYS A 477 -8.91 0.73 -20.56
C LYS A 477 -7.43 0.39 -20.86
N HIS A 478 -6.51 1.20 -20.35
CA HIS A 478 -5.05 1.02 -20.50
C HIS A 478 -4.53 1.14 -21.95
N THR A 479 -4.74 2.30 -22.58
CA THR A 479 -4.20 2.60 -23.93
C THR A 479 -3.51 3.97 -24.04
N ASP A 480 -2.72 4.32 -23.02
CA ASP A 480 -1.88 5.54 -22.93
C ASP A 480 -0.65 5.49 -23.88
N ALA A 481 -0.91 5.20 -25.15
CA ALA A 481 0.06 4.73 -26.12
C ALA A 481 0.71 5.87 -26.93
N VAL A 482 1.97 5.64 -27.33
CA VAL A 482 2.74 6.54 -28.20
C VAL A 482 2.67 6.07 -29.65
N PHE A 483 2.43 7.03 -30.54
CA PHE A 483 2.29 6.86 -31.99
C PHE A 483 3.17 7.85 -32.76
N VAL A 484 3.48 7.53 -34.02
CA VAL A 484 4.17 8.45 -34.94
C VAL A 484 3.15 9.36 -35.64
N GLY A 485 3.42 10.67 -35.65
CA GLY A 485 2.64 11.70 -36.33
C GLY A 485 3.26 12.18 -37.65
N CYS A 486 2.66 13.23 -38.23
CA CYS A 486 3.15 13.89 -39.45
C CYS A 486 4.48 14.63 -39.19
N THR A 487 5.11 15.19 -40.24
CA THR A 487 6.16 16.19 -40.02
C THR A 487 5.57 17.55 -39.65
N VAL A 488 6.37 18.40 -39.00
CA VAL A 488 6.06 19.83 -38.74
C VAL A 488 5.66 20.58 -40.02
N ASN A 489 6.16 20.16 -41.18
CA ASN A 489 5.87 20.74 -42.50
C ASN A 489 4.62 20.12 -43.18
N GLY A 490 3.82 19.33 -42.45
CA GLY A 490 2.61 18.68 -42.98
C GLY A 490 2.86 17.54 -43.97
N SER A 491 4.11 17.09 -44.12
CA SER A 491 4.47 16.01 -45.03
C SER A 491 4.07 14.65 -44.45
N SER A 492 3.58 13.75 -45.32
CA SER A 492 3.25 12.38 -44.91
C SER A 492 4.54 11.57 -44.73
N VAL A 493 4.74 11.03 -43.53
CA VAL A 493 5.82 10.08 -43.21
C VAL A 493 5.30 8.66 -43.44
N HIS A 494 6.17 7.73 -43.85
CA HIS A 494 5.77 6.34 -44.09
C HIS A 494 5.29 5.61 -42.82
N ASP A 495 5.72 6.05 -41.64
CA ASP A 495 5.43 5.40 -40.35
C ASP A 495 4.18 5.96 -39.62
N ILE A 496 3.42 6.90 -40.22
CA ILE A 496 2.29 7.58 -39.54
C ILE A 496 1.28 6.56 -38.98
N GLY A 497 0.84 6.79 -37.74
CA GLY A 497 -0.16 5.95 -37.07
C GLY A 497 0.37 4.61 -36.56
N TYR A 498 1.67 4.33 -36.70
CA TYR A 498 2.30 3.18 -36.05
C TYR A 498 2.27 3.40 -34.54
N LYS A 499 1.65 2.48 -33.78
CA LYS A 499 1.86 2.41 -32.33
C LYS A 499 3.28 1.91 -32.09
N ILE A 500 4.06 2.71 -31.38
CA ILE A 500 5.47 2.45 -31.10
C ILE A 500 5.75 2.17 -29.63
N ALA A 501 4.84 2.50 -28.71
CA ALA A 501 4.94 2.10 -27.30
C ALA A 501 3.55 1.84 -26.69
N LYS A 502 3.53 1.08 -25.60
CA LYS A 502 2.35 0.77 -24.77
C LYS A 502 2.03 1.87 -23.75
N SER A 503 3.06 2.53 -23.22
CA SER A 503 3.00 3.65 -22.28
C SER A 503 4.08 4.70 -22.60
N PHE A 504 4.10 5.82 -21.87
CA PHE A 504 5.19 6.80 -21.99
C PHE A 504 6.53 6.26 -21.45
N THR A 505 6.49 5.49 -20.36
CA THR A 505 7.66 4.76 -19.82
C THR A 505 8.26 3.79 -20.83
N ASP A 506 7.42 2.99 -21.51
CA ASP A 506 7.81 2.04 -22.56
C ASP A 506 8.48 2.77 -23.77
N PHE A 507 7.96 3.95 -24.13
CA PHE A 507 8.60 4.84 -25.11
C PHE A 507 9.97 5.35 -24.63
N LEU A 508 10.08 5.80 -23.38
CA LEU A 508 11.34 6.33 -22.83
C LEU A 508 12.43 5.26 -22.85
N PHE A 509 12.16 4.04 -22.38
CA PHE A 509 13.15 2.94 -22.44
C PHE A 509 13.67 2.74 -23.86
N HIS A 510 12.79 2.51 -24.84
CA HIS A 510 13.20 2.26 -26.21
C HIS A 510 13.88 3.46 -26.91
N ALA A 511 13.56 4.69 -26.51
CA ALA A 511 14.30 5.88 -26.93
C ALA A 511 15.72 5.92 -26.34
N LEU A 512 15.86 5.57 -25.05
CA LEU A 512 17.09 5.57 -24.26
C LEU A 512 18.00 4.35 -24.50
N ASP A 513 17.52 3.27 -25.14
CA ASP A 513 18.32 2.09 -25.50
C ASP A 513 19.41 2.38 -26.56
N GLY A 514 19.27 3.53 -27.24
CA GLY A 514 20.30 4.10 -28.09
C GLY A 514 20.55 3.37 -29.42
N GLY A 515 21.38 3.98 -30.27
CA GLY A 515 21.65 3.55 -31.64
C GLY A 515 21.23 4.61 -32.66
N SER A 516 21.88 4.65 -33.82
CA SER A 516 21.89 5.79 -34.75
C SER A 516 20.58 6.13 -35.48
N LYS A 517 19.48 5.45 -35.14
CA LYS A 517 18.12 5.70 -35.67
C LYS A 517 17.08 5.53 -34.56
N PRO A 518 15.92 6.21 -34.65
CA PRO A 518 14.77 5.97 -33.79
C PRO A 518 14.41 4.48 -33.76
N TYR A 519 14.05 3.93 -32.60
CA TYR A 519 13.93 2.48 -32.41
C TYR A 519 12.93 1.81 -33.37
N PHE A 520 11.81 2.45 -33.66
CA PHE A 520 10.79 1.97 -34.58
C PHE A 520 11.21 1.97 -36.06
N ARG A 521 12.36 2.59 -36.39
CA ARG A 521 13.01 2.55 -37.71
C ARG A 521 14.25 1.63 -37.75
N ARG A 522 14.44 0.77 -36.73
CA ARG A 522 15.51 -0.25 -36.70
C ARG A 522 15.00 -1.55 -37.33
N ARG A 523 15.90 -2.32 -37.95
CA ARG A 523 15.58 -3.59 -38.60
C ARG A 523 15.07 -4.59 -37.55
N GLY A 524 13.89 -5.18 -37.79
CA GLY A 524 13.26 -6.13 -36.87
C GLY A 524 12.22 -5.52 -35.92
N PHE A 525 11.99 -4.20 -35.95
CA PHE A 525 10.85 -3.61 -35.23
C PHE A 525 9.52 -4.05 -35.84
N VAL A 526 8.54 -4.37 -34.99
CA VAL A 526 7.16 -4.71 -35.35
C VAL A 526 6.24 -3.73 -34.62
N SER A 527 5.33 -3.05 -35.35
CA SER A 527 4.42 -2.08 -34.74
C SER A 527 3.37 -2.78 -33.88
N LEU A 528 3.08 -2.19 -32.72
CA LEU A 528 2.12 -2.68 -31.72
C LEU A 528 0.64 -2.52 -32.16
N ASN A 529 0.39 -2.28 -33.45
CA ASN A 529 -0.93 -2.27 -34.09
C ASN A 529 -1.45 -3.71 -34.37
N SER A 530 -0.67 -4.75 -34.08
CA SER A 530 -0.95 -6.14 -34.46
C SER A 530 -1.84 -6.91 -33.46
N ASP A 531 -3.10 -6.50 -33.30
CA ASP A 531 -4.18 -7.46 -33.05
C ASP A 531 -4.58 -8.02 -34.43
N ALA A 532 -4.18 -9.26 -34.75
CA ALA A 532 -4.31 -9.79 -36.11
C ALA A 532 -5.71 -10.34 -36.39
N SER A 533 -6.48 -9.63 -37.21
CA SER A 533 -7.45 -10.28 -38.11
C SER A 533 -6.71 -10.66 -39.41
N PRO A 534 -6.47 -11.95 -39.70
CA PRO A 534 -5.78 -12.35 -40.92
C PRO A 534 -6.63 -12.00 -42.15
N LYS A 535 -6.02 -11.40 -43.17
CA LYS A 535 -6.64 -11.24 -44.49
C LYS A 535 -6.72 -12.61 -45.16
N GLY A 536 -7.90 -13.24 -45.09
CA GLY A 536 -8.21 -14.48 -45.79
C GLY A 536 -9.10 -14.23 -46.99
N ILE A 537 -8.47 -14.17 -48.17
CA ILE A 537 -9.07 -14.05 -49.53
C ILE A 537 -9.76 -12.70 -49.76
#